data_AF-A0A851Z2Y7-F1
#
_entry.id   AF-A0A851Z2Y7-F1
#
_cell.length_a   1.000
_cell.length_b   1.000
_cell.length_c   1.000
_cell.angle_alpha   90.00
_cell.angle_beta   90.00
_cell.angle_gamma   90.00
#
_symmetry.space_group_name_H-M   'P 1'
#
loop_
_entity.id
_entity.type
_entity.pdbx_description
1 polymer ?
#
loop_
_entity_poly.entity_id
_entity_poly.type
_entity_poly.pdbx_seq_one_letter_code
_entity_poly.pdbx_strand_id
1 'polypeptide(L)'
;QVGMRQQWELGQALRRRYRGFLNDTYRRQEIFIRSTDYDRTLMSAEANLAGLYPPEGQEMFNPNISWQPIPVHTVPESMERLLKFPLTPCPRYEQLQNETRHSAEYIKKTKENWQFLQMVANETGIRDVSLESIWSVYDTLFCEQAHKMDLPAWVTPDVMTRLKQLKDFGFEFLFGIHNRVEKAHLQGGVLLDHIRKNLTKAANASAHQNLKLLVYSAVSQSLGAI
;
A
#
# COMPACT_ATOMS: atom_id res chain seq x y z
N GLN A 1 -8.10 -14.15 -7.45
CA GLN A 1 -9.54 -14.21 -7.08
C GLN A 1 -9.79 -13.84 -5.61
N VAL A 2 -9.01 -14.33 -4.65
CA VAL A 2 -9.16 -13.97 -3.21
C VAL A 2 -9.07 -12.46 -2.98
N GLY A 3 -8.06 -11.78 -3.54
CA GLY A 3 -7.89 -10.32 -3.40
C GLY A 3 -9.07 -9.48 -3.92
N MET A 4 -9.68 -9.88 -5.05
CA MET A 4 -10.87 -9.21 -5.58
C MET A 4 -12.05 -9.32 -4.59
N ARG A 5 -12.26 -10.50 -4.01
CA ARG A 5 -13.32 -10.73 -3.02
C ARG A 5 -13.09 -9.89 -1.76
N GLN A 6 -11.86 -9.86 -1.25
CA GLN A 6 -11.49 -9.04 -0.09
C GLN A 6 -11.78 -7.55 -0.34
N GLN A 7 -11.46 -7.04 -1.53
CA GLN A 7 -11.73 -5.65 -1.88
C GLN A 7 -13.22 -5.38 -2.06
N TRP A 8 -13.96 -6.29 -2.69
CA TRP A 8 -15.41 -6.19 -2.81
C TRP A 8 -16.11 -6.19 -1.44
N GLU A 9 -15.71 -7.09 -0.53
CA GLU A 9 -16.21 -7.14 0.85
C GLU A 9 -15.87 -5.85 1.62
N LEU A 10 -14.67 -5.31 1.43
CA LEU A 10 -14.29 -4.01 1.98
C LEU A 10 -15.19 -2.89 1.43
N GLY A 11 -15.47 -2.89 0.13
CA GLY A 11 -16.41 -1.97 -0.51
C GLY A 11 -17.80 -2.02 0.14
N GLN A 12 -18.33 -3.23 0.37
CA GLN A 12 -19.61 -3.40 1.08
C GLN A 12 -19.56 -2.89 2.51
N ALA A 13 -18.46 -3.13 3.24
CA ALA A 13 -18.28 -2.63 4.59
C ALA A 13 -18.26 -1.09 4.62
N LEU A 14 -17.58 -0.46 3.66
CA LEU A 14 -17.56 1.01 3.49
C LEU A 14 -18.95 1.54 3.15
N ARG A 15 -19.70 0.86 2.29
CA ARG A 15 -21.09 1.21 1.96
C ARG A 15 -21.99 1.25 3.18
N ARG A 16 -21.88 0.25 4.06
CA ARG A 16 -22.62 0.22 5.34
C ARG A 16 -22.16 1.32 6.27
N ARG A 17 -20.85 1.54 6.38
CA ARG A 17 -20.25 2.55 7.28
C ARG A 17 -20.65 3.98 6.90
N TYR A 18 -20.72 4.29 5.61
CA TYR A 18 -20.98 5.64 5.11
C TYR A 18 -22.41 5.83 4.58
N ARG A 19 -23.34 4.94 4.98
CA ARG A 19 -24.76 5.09 4.67
C ARG A 19 -25.29 6.42 5.25
N GLY A 20 -26.02 7.17 4.44
CA GLY A 20 -26.54 8.50 4.80
C GLY A 20 -25.52 9.64 4.66
N PHE A 21 -24.22 9.33 4.57
CA PHE A 21 -23.19 10.30 4.22
C PHE A 21 -22.99 10.37 2.70
N LEU A 22 -22.74 9.20 2.08
CA LEU A 22 -22.69 9.05 0.63
C LEU A 22 -24.10 8.81 0.08
N ASN A 23 -24.37 9.34 -1.12
CA ASN A 23 -25.61 9.04 -1.81
C ASN A 23 -25.76 7.54 -2.09
N ASP A 24 -27.00 7.08 -2.25
CA ASP A 24 -27.27 5.67 -2.56
C ASP A 24 -26.83 5.29 -3.97
N THR A 25 -26.96 6.21 -4.92
CA THR A 25 -26.41 6.07 -6.26
C THR A 25 -25.05 6.76 -6.38
N TYR A 26 -24.22 6.29 -7.31
CA TYR A 26 -22.94 6.92 -7.57
C TYR A 26 -23.13 8.34 -8.11
N ARG A 27 -22.47 9.31 -7.46
CA ARG A 27 -22.42 10.70 -7.92
C ARG A 27 -20.98 11.10 -8.17
N ARG A 28 -20.66 11.39 -9.43
CA ARG A 28 -19.29 11.79 -9.86
C ARG A 28 -18.67 12.97 -9.10
N GLN A 29 -19.49 13.79 -8.44
CA GLN A 29 -19.01 14.94 -7.66
C GLN A 29 -18.74 14.57 -6.19
N GLU A 30 -19.27 13.45 -5.69
CA GLU A 30 -19.16 13.04 -4.28
C GLU A 30 -17.93 12.17 -3.99
N ILE A 31 -17.40 11.47 -4.98
CA ILE A 31 -16.27 10.56 -4.79
C ILE A 31 -15.21 10.74 -5.87
N PHE A 32 -13.95 10.68 -5.46
CA PHE A 32 -12.81 10.63 -6.35
C PHE A 32 -11.85 9.53 -5.92
N ILE A 33 -11.40 8.74 -6.89
CA ILE A 33 -10.55 7.58 -6.67
C ILE A 33 -9.26 7.75 -7.45
N ARG A 34 -8.13 7.62 -6.75
CA ARG A 34 -6.80 7.58 -7.36
C ARG A 34 -6.11 6.28 -6.99
N SER A 35 -5.47 5.65 -7.97
CA SER A 35 -4.64 4.47 -7.75
C SER A 35 -3.24 4.66 -8.32
N THR A 36 -2.27 3.94 -7.77
CA THR A 36 -0.99 3.71 -8.45
C THR A 36 -1.20 2.93 -9.74
N ASP A 37 -0.29 3.11 -10.71
CA ASP A 37 -0.36 2.46 -12.04
C ASP A 37 0.18 1.02 -12.00
N TYR A 38 -0.50 0.18 -11.22
CA TYR A 38 -0.30 -1.26 -11.19
C TYR A 38 -1.64 -1.97 -11.33
N ASP A 39 -1.69 -3.03 -12.13
CA ASP A 39 -2.88 -3.86 -12.33
C ASP A 39 -3.51 -4.25 -10.98
N ARG A 40 -2.70 -4.72 -10.02
CA ARG A 40 -3.20 -5.13 -8.70
C ARG A 40 -3.90 -4.02 -7.94
N THR A 41 -3.47 -2.76 -8.05
CA THR A 41 -4.08 -1.63 -7.32
C THR A 41 -5.27 -1.05 -8.06
N LEU A 42 -5.23 -1.02 -9.40
CA LEU A 42 -6.37 -0.64 -10.25
C LEU A 42 -7.53 -1.64 -10.07
N MET A 43 -7.26 -2.92 -10.26
CA MET A 43 -8.26 -3.99 -10.08
C MET A 43 -8.79 -4.05 -8.65
N SER A 44 -7.96 -3.74 -7.64
CA SER A 44 -8.41 -3.64 -6.25
C SER A 44 -9.40 -2.48 -6.06
N ALA A 45 -9.13 -1.31 -6.65
CA ALA A 45 -10.03 -0.16 -6.59
C ALA A 45 -11.36 -0.47 -7.27
N GLU A 46 -11.33 -1.09 -8.45
CA GLU A 46 -12.55 -1.47 -9.19
C GLU A 46 -13.38 -2.52 -8.45
N ALA A 47 -12.75 -3.55 -7.89
CA ALA A 47 -13.45 -4.56 -7.09
C ALA A 47 -14.07 -3.94 -5.83
N ASN A 48 -13.37 -3.01 -5.19
CA ASN A 48 -13.90 -2.25 -4.05
C ASN A 48 -15.12 -1.40 -4.44
N LEU A 49 -15.02 -0.67 -5.56
CA LEU A 49 -16.11 0.14 -6.08
C LEU A 49 -17.34 -0.69 -6.46
N ALA A 50 -17.15 -1.90 -6.98
CA ALA A 50 -18.25 -2.84 -7.25
C ALA A 50 -19.00 -3.26 -5.97
N GLY A 51 -18.32 -3.29 -4.81
CA GLY A 51 -18.96 -3.52 -3.51
C GLY A 51 -19.55 -2.25 -2.89
N LEU A 52 -18.96 -1.09 -3.18
CA LEU A 52 -19.38 0.21 -2.64
C LEU A 52 -20.64 0.76 -3.35
N TYR A 53 -20.73 0.63 -4.67
CA TYR A 53 -21.82 1.14 -5.50
C TYR A 53 -22.39 0.08 -6.44
N PRO A 54 -23.02 -0.99 -5.92
CA PRO A 54 -23.82 -1.87 -6.76
C PRO A 54 -24.93 -1.05 -7.44
N PRO A 55 -25.10 -1.13 -8.78
CA PRO A 55 -26.13 -0.34 -9.46
C PRO A 55 -27.53 -0.90 -9.18
N GLU A 56 -28.50 0.01 -9.03
CA GLU A 56 -29.91 -0.32 -8.85
C GLU A 56 -30.77 0.59 -9.74
N GLY A 57 -31.93 0.08 -10.17
CA GLY A 57 -32.89 0.85 -10.96
C GLY A 57 -32.28 1.47 -12.23
N GLN A 58 -32.27 2.81 -12.29
CA GLN A 58 -31.81 3.57 -13.46
C GLN A 58 -30.28 3.55 -13.66
N GLU A 59 -29.49 3.20 -12.63
CA GLU A 59 -28.03 3.09 -12.75
C GLU A 59 -27.59 1.79 -13.46
N MET A 60 -28.51 0.83 -13.62
CA MET A 60 -28.23 -0.41 -14.36
C MET A 60 -28.30 -0.13 -15.87
N PHE A 61 -27.14 0.02 -16.50
CA PHE A 61 -27.06 0.14 -17.97
C PHE A 61 -27.38 -1.18 -18.70
N ASN A 62 -27.25 -2.32 -18.01
CA ASN A 62 -27.59 -3.64 -18.51
C ASN A 62 -28.18 -4.49 -17.37
N PRO A 63 -29.37 -5.07 -17.51
CA PRO A 63 -30.04 -5.82 -16.44
C PRO A 63 -29.31 -7.11 -16.04
N ASN A 64 -28.42 -7.63 -16.89
CA ASN A 64 -27.63 -8.83 -16.61
C ASN A 64 -26.29 -8.52 -15.93
N ILE A 65 -25.96 -7.25 -15.70
CA ILE A 65 -24.68 -6.80 -15.15
C ILE A 65 -24.95 -5.95 -13.90
N SER A 66 -24.70 -6.52 -12.72
CA SER A 66 -24.78 -5.81 -11.43
C SER A 66 -23.50 -5.03 -11.11
N TRP A 67 -22.99 -4.31 -12.11
CA TRP A 67 -21.78 -3.47 -12.03
C TRP A 67 -21.99 -2.21 -12.86
N GLN A 68 -21.35 -1.11 -12.45
CA GLN A 68 -21.34 0.15 -13.18
C GLN A 68 -19.91 0.69 -13.30
N PRO A 69 -19.57 1.34 -14.41
CA PRO A 69 -18.25 1.95 -14.59
C PRO A 69 -18.09 3.17 -13.68
N ILE A 70 -17.15 3.09 -12.75
CA ILE A 70 -16.73 4.22 -11.91
C ILE A 70 -15.25 4.51 -12.22
N PRO A 71 -14.88 5.74 -12.62
CA PRO A 71 -13.51 6.07 -12.98
C PRO A 71 -12.51 5.88 -11.84
N VAL A 72 -11.42 5.18 -12.12
CA VAL A 72 -10.23 5.10 -11.27
C VAL A 72 -9.11 5.87 -11.95
N HIS A 73 -8.68 6.98 -11.35
CA HIS A 73 -7.65 7.82 -11.93
C HIS A 73 -6.26 7.31 -11.56
N THR A 74 -5.31 7.40 -12.49
CA THR A 74 -3.91 7.07 -12.23
C THR A 74 -2.98 8.02 -12.97
N VAL A 75 -1.69 7.93 -12.66
CA VAL A 75 -0.61 8.57 -13.40
C VAL A 75 0.46 7.51 -13.67
N PRO A 76 1.15 7.56 -14.81
CA PRO A 76 2.28 6.68 -15.09
C PRO A 76 3.29 6.62 -13.93
N GLU A 77 3.87 5.45 -13.70
CA GLU A 77 4.81 5.21 -12.59
C GLU A 77 5.95 6.23 -12.52
N SER A 78 6.49 6.66 -13.66
CA SER A 78 7.56 7.67 -13.75
C SER A 78 7.14 9.05 -13.21
N MET A 79 5.83 9.33 -13.18
CA MET A 79 5.20 10.56 -12.68
C MET A 79 4.50 10.37 -11.33
N GLU A 80 4.55 9.18 -10.73
CA GLU A 80 3.96 8.94 -9.41
C GLU A 80 4.77 9.65 -8.33
N ARG A 81 4.12 10.55 -7.59
CA ARG A 81 4.75 11.42 -6.58
C ARG A 81 3.96 11.51 -5.27
N LEU A 82 2.93 10.67 -5.10
CA LEU A 82 1.97 10.82 -4.01
C LEU A 82 1.58 9.49 -3.35
N LEU A 83 1.47 8.39 -4.09
CA LEU A 83 0.93 7.12 -3.58
C LEU A 83 1.90 5.96 -3.61
N LYS A 84 3.12 6.11 -4.12
CA LYS A 84 4.13 5.05 -4.10
C LYS A 84 5.37 5.58 -3.39
N PHE A 85 5.80 4.86 -2.36
CA PHE A 85 6.97 5.21 -1.56
C PHE A 85 8.01 4.08 -1.59
N PRO A 86 9.31 4.39 -1.45
CA PRO A 86 9.87 5.74 -1.33
C PRO A 86 9.76 6.56 -2.64
N LEU A 87 9.66 7.88 -2.51
CA LEU A 87 9.64 8.82 -3.61
C LEU A 87 11.05 8.95 -4.20
N THR A 88 11.14 8.78 -5.52
CA THR A 88 12.39 8.87 -6.28
C THR A 88 12.22 9.75 -7.52
N PRO A 89 13.24 10.54 -7.91
CA PRO A 89 14.52 10.72 -7.21
C PRO A 89 14.38 11.64 -5.98
N CYS A 90 15.12 11.37 -4.90
CA CYS A 90 15.17 12.22 -3.71
C CYS A 90 16.56 12.14 -3.04
N PRO A 91 17.52 12.99 -3.46
CA PRO A 91 18.92 12.89 -3.01
C PRO A 91 19.08 12.97 -1.48
N ARG A 92 18.29 13.82 -0.81
CA ARG A 92 18.36 13.93 0.66
C ARG A 92 17.85 12.67 1.34
N TYR A 93 16.78 12.04 0.83
CA TYR A 93 16.32 10.77 1.36
C TYR A 93 17.36 9.66 1.15
N GLU A 94 18.01 9.60 0.00
CA GLU A 94 19.09 8.65 -0.28
C GLU A 94 20.27 8.83 0.69
N GLN A 95 20.64 10.07 1.01
CA GLN A 95 21.63 10.37 2.07
C GLN A 95 21.17 9.83 3.43
N LEU A 96 19.92 10.08 3.82
CA LEU A 96 19.37 9.58 5.09
C LEU A 96 19.34 8.05 5.16
N GLN A 97 19.06 7.37 4.04
CA GLN A 97 19.14 5.91 3.96
C GLN A 97 20.59 5.43 4.17
N ASN A 98 21.57 6.10 3.56
CA ASN A 98 22.99 5.81 3.80
C ASN A 98 23.39 6.07 5.26
N GLU A 99 23.00 7.19 5.85
CA GLU A 99 23.23 7.47 7.27
C GLU A 99 22.60 6.38 8.17
N THR A 100 21.40 5.91 7.82
CA THR A 100 20.71 4.81 8.54
C THR A 100 21.50 3.52 8.49
N ARG A 101 22.10 3.16 7.33
CA ARG A 101 22.95 1.97 7.18
C ARG A 101 24.18 2.00 8.10
N HIS A 102 24.67 3.20 8.43
CA HIS A 102 25.81 3.40 9.33
C HIS A 102 25.40 3.57 10.81
N SER A 103 24.10 3.56 11.12
CA SER A 103 23.62 3.66 12.50
C SER A 103 23.96 2.39 13.29
N ALA A 104 24.17 2.56 14.61
CA ALA A 104 24.47 1.44 15.50
C ALA A 104 23.35 0.38 15.50
N GLU A 105 22.09 0.82 15.38
CA GLU A 105 20.93 -0.06 15.35
C GLU A 105 20.93 -0.96 14.10
N TYR A 106 21.11 -0.39 12.91
CA TYR A 106 21.15 -1.15 11.67
C TYR A 106 22.35 -2.11 11.62
N ILE A 107 23.53 -1.64 12.02
CA ILE A 107 24.74 -2.48 12.09
C ILE A 107 24.53 -3.64 13.06
N LYS A 108 23.96 -3.39 14.25
CA LYS A 108 23.66 -4.42 15.24
C LYS A 108 22.68 -5.45 14.68
N LYS A 109 21.55 -5.01 14.11
CA LYS A 109 20.54 -5.90 13.52
C LYS A 109 21.12 -6.76 12.41
N THR A 110 22.00 -6.18 11.58
CA THR A 110 22.68 -6.90 10.49
C THR A 110 23.59 -7.99 11.06
N LYS A 111 24.43 -7.66 12.05
CA LYS A 111 25.33 -8.63 12.70
C LYS A 111 24.58 -9.77 13.37
N GLU A 112 23.51 -9.47 14.11
CA GLU A 112 22.68 -10.46 14.80
C GLU A 112 21.96 -11.43 13.83
N ASN A 113 21.73 -11.00 12.59
CA ASN A 113 21.01 -11.78 11.58
C ASN A 113 21.89 -12.28 10.45
N TRP A 114 23.20 -12.05 10.50
CA TRP A 114 24.15 -12.37 9.44
C TRP A 114 24.07 -13.84 9.00
N GLN A 115 24.18 -14.78 9.93
CA GLN A 115 24.11 -16.21 9.63
C GLN A 115 22.77 -16.62 9.02
N PHE A 116 21.68 -16.00 9.47
CA PHE A 116 20.35 -16.26 8.92
C PHE A 116 20.20 -15.73 7.49
N LEU A 117 20.68 -14.52 7.23
CA LEU A 117 20.71 -13.93 5.89
C LEU A 117 21.54 -14.78 4.92
N GLN A 118 22.69 -15.28 5.36
CA GLN A 118 23.53 -16.19 4.57
C GLN A 118 22.83 -17.52 4.28
N MET A 119 22.16 -18.11 5.27
CA MET A 119 21.37 -19.32 5.06
C MET A 119 20.28 -19.08 4.02
N VAL A 120 19.51 -18.00 4.14
CA VAL A 120 18.47 -17.65 3.16
C VAL A 120 19.07 -17.44 1.77
N ALA A 121 20.21 -16.76 1.64
CA ALA A 121 20.90 -16.58 0.36
C ALA A 121 21.28 -17.93 -0.29
N ASN A 122 21.80 -18.87 0.50
CA ASN A 122 22.18 -20.19 0.03
C ASN A 122 20.97 -21.03 -0.41
N GLU A 123 19.90 -21.03 0.38
CA GLU A 123 18.68 -21.80 0.10
C GLU A 123 17.87 -21.25 -1.08
N THR A 124 17.91 -19.93 -1.31
CA THR A 124 17.16 -19.27 -2.40
C THR A 124 17.99 -19.08 -3.68
N GLY A 125 19.31 -19.16 -3.60
CA GLY A 125 20.22 -18.80 -4.69
C GLY A 125 20.31 -17.30 -4.98
N ILE A 126 19.70 -16.45 -4.15
CA ILE A 126 19.75 -14.99 -4.29
C ILE A 126 21.10 -14.49 -3.78
N ARG A 127 21.83 -13.76 -4.63
CA ARG A 127 23.21 -13.31 -4.33
C ARG A 127 23.29 -12.25 -3.22
N ASP A 128 22.30 -11.37 -3.12
CA ASP A 128 22.32 -10.24 -2.19
C ASP A 128 21.06 -10.23 -1.30
N VAL A 129 21.08 -11.08 -0.28
CA VAL A 129 20.07 -11.10 0.78
C VAL A 129 20.54 -10.22 1.94
N SER A 130 19.86 -9.11 2.14
CA SER A 130 20.14 -8.11 3.17
C SER A 130 18.87 -7.76 3.94
N LEU A 131 18.98 -6.93 4.99
CA LEU A 131 17.79 -6.41 5.70
C LEU A 131 16.86 -5.60 4.78
N GLU A 132 17.36 -5.14 3.63
CA GLU A 132 16.62 -4.34 2.66
C GLU A 132 15.97 -5.17 1.54
N SER A 133 16.49 -6.36 1.25
CA SER A 133 16.01 -7.23 0.17
C SER A 133 15.24 -8.45 0.66
N ILE A 134 15.42 -8.86 1.92
CA ILE A 134 14.82 -10.08 2.49
C ILE A 134 13.28 -10.08 2.48
N TRP A 135 12.64 -8.90 2.42
CA TRP A 135 11.19 -8.80 2.31
C TRP A 135 10.65 -9.55 1.09
N SER A 136 11.40 -9.60 -0.01
CA SER A 136 10.99 -10.29 -1.24
C SER A 136 10.88 -11.80 -1.06
N VAL A 137 11.78 -12.39 -0.26
CA VAL A 137 11.75 -13.80 0.11
C VAL A 137 10.55 -14.08 1.01
N TYR A 138 10.35 -13.25 2.04
CA TYR A 138 9.19 -13.35 2.92
C TYR A 138 7.87 -13.27 2.12
N ASP A 139 7.74 -12.27 1.25
CA ASP A 139 6.52 -12.01 0.48
C ASP A 139 6.18 -13.16 -0.47
N THR A 140 7.20 -13.72 -1.12
CA THR A 140 7.04 -14.90 -2.00
C THR A 140 6.51 -16.09 -1.21
N LEU A 141 7.20 -16.47 -0.12
CA LEU A 141 6.82 -17.62 0.71
C LEU A 141 5.45 -17.42 1.37
N PHE A 142 5.14 -16.19 1.81
CA PHE A 142 3.84 -15.84 2.36
C PHE A 142 2.73 -16.02 1.33
N CYS A 143 2.95 -15.57 0.08
CA CYS A 143 1.98 -15.74 -1.00
C CYS A 143 1.78 -17.21 -1.36
N GLU A 144 2.86 -17.99 -1.47
CA GLU A 144 2.79 -19.44 -1.69
C GLU A 144 1.99 -20.14 -0.59
N GLN A 145 2.29 -19.83 0.68
CA GLN A 145 1.57 -20.38 1.83
C GLN A 145 0.08 -20.00 1.80
N ALA A 146 -0.25 -18.74 1.49
CA ALA A 146 -1.63 -18.27 1.36
C ALA A 146 -2.40 -18.99 0.24
N HIS A 147 -1.71 -19.49 -0.78
CA HIS A 147 -2.30 -20.29 -1.86
C HIS A 147 -2.18 -21.80 -1.62
N LYS A 148 -1.80 -22.22 -0.40
CA LYS A 148 -1.65 -23.62 0.00
C LYS A 148 -0.67 -24.40 -0.89
N MET A 149 0.35 -23.71 -1.38
CA MET A 149 1.46 -24.35 -2.09
C MET A 149 2.43 -24.96 -1.09
N ASP A 150 3.11 -26.02 -1.51
CA ASP A 150 4.14 -26.65 -0.71
C ASP A 150 5.36 -25.73 -0.61
N LEU A 151 5.76 -25.40 0.61
CA LEU A 151 6.94 -24.60 0.86
C LEU A 151 8.21 -25.47 0.84
N PRO A 152 9.38 -24.89 0.49
CA PRO A 152 10.65 -25.59 0.59
C PRO A 152 10.92 -26.11 2.01
N ALA A 153 11.62 -27.24 2.12
CA ALA A 153 11.85 -27.94 3.40
C ALA A 153 12.55 -27.09 4.48
N TRP A 154 13.36 -26.11 4.08
CA TRP A 154 14.04 -25.20 5.00
C TRP A 154 13.11 -24.15 5.63
N VAL A 155 11.91 -23.94 5.09
CA VAL A 155 10.95 -22.93 5.54
C VAL A 155 10.09 -23.48 6.67
N THR A 156 10.66 -23.47 7.88
CA THR A 156 9.92 -23.80 9.11
C THR A 156 9.08 -22.61 9.61
N PRO A 157 8.13 -22.82 10.54
CA PRO A 157 7.40 -21.71 11.17
C PRO A 157 8.31 -20.65 11.82
N ASP A 158 9.43 -21.06 12.40
CA ASP A 158 10.42 -20.15 12.99
C ASP A 158 11.15 -19.33 11.93
N VAL A 159 11.52 -19.96 10.80
CA VAL A 159 12.10 -19.27 9.65
C VAL A 159 11.11 -18.25 9.09
N MET A 160 9.84 -18.64 8.90
CA MET A 160 8.80 -17.74 8.42
C MET A 160 8.58 -16.55 9.37
N THR A 161 8.60 -16.80 10.68
CA THR A 161 8.50 -15.76 11.71
C THR A 161 9.69 -14.81 11.68
N ARG A 162 10.91 -15.34 11.53
CA ARG A 162 12.12 -14.52 11.47
C ARG A 162 12.19 -13.69 10.18
N LEU A 163 11.81 -14.28 9.05
CA LEU A 163 11.66 -13.56 7.78
C LEU A 163 10.68 -12.39 7.92
N LYS A 164 9.54 -12.61 8.59
CA LYS A 164 8.55 -11.56 8.86
C LYS A 164 9.16 -10.41 9.67
N GLN A 165 9.85 -10.73 10.77
CA GLN A 165 10.48 -9.73 11.63
C GLN A 165 11.51 -8.89 10.88
N LEU A 166 12.29 -9.50 9.99
CA LEU A 166 13.28 -8.78 9.19
C LEU A 166 12.64 -7.96 8.06
N LYS A 167 11.56 -8.47 7.44
CA LYS A 167 10.73 -7.69 6.52
C LYS A 167 10.16 -6.45 7.22
N ASP A 168 9.62 -6.59 8.44
CA ASP A 168 9.02 -5.49 9.18
C ASP A 168 10.09 -4.45 9.59
N PHE A 169 11.28 -4.91 10.01
CA PHE A 169 12.44 -4.05 10.20
C PHE A 169 12.84 -3.30 8.92
N GLY A 170 12.67 -3.90 7.74
CA GLY A 170 12.87 -3.22 6.46
C GLY A 170 11.99 -1.97 6.29
N PHE A 171 10.74 -1.99 6.78
CA PHE A 171 9.88 -0.79 6.80
C PHE A 171 10.36 0.25 7.80
N GLU A 172 10.82 -0.18 8.98
CA GLU A 172 11.42 0.71 9.98
C GLU A 172 12.69 1.38 9.42
N PHE A 173 13.51 0.65 8.68
CA PHE A 173 14.66 1.20 7.97
C PHE A 173 14.26 2.28 6.95
N LEU A 174 13.23 2.03 6.14
CA LEU A 174 12.78 2.96 5.10
C LEU A 174 12.28 4.30 5.65
N PHE A 175 11.54 4.30 6.75
CA PHE A 175 10.81 5.49 7.20
C PHE A 175 11.18 5.96 8.62
N GLY A 176 11.91 5.14 9.38
CA GLY A 176 12.29 5.37 10.76
C GLY A 176 13.80 5.22 11.00
N ILE A 177 14.15 4.53 12.08
CA ILE A 177 15.50 4.30 12.67
C ILE A 177 16.31 5.58 12.89
N HIS A 178 16.68 6.29 11.82
CA HIS A 178 17.48 7.51 11.84
C HIS A 178 16.72 8.66 11.18
N ASN A 179 16.70 9.83 11.84
CA ASN A 179 16.06 11.06 11.35
C ASN A 179 14.63 10.86 10.83
N ARG A 180 13.81 10.10 11.58
CA ARG A 180 12.42 9.74 11.22
C ARG A 180 11.58 10.93 10.75
N VAL A 181 11.63 12.07 11.46
CA VAL A 181 10.82 13.26 11.12
C VAL A 181 11.22 13.83 9.76
N GLU A 182 12.52 13.89 9.47
CA GLU A 182 13.03 14.38 8.19
C GLU A 182 12.64 13.40 7.06
N LYS A 183 12.80 12.09 7.27
CA LYS A 183 12.31 11.06 6.33
C LYS A 183 10.81 11.20 6.07
N ALA A 184 10.00 11.38 7.12
CA ALA A 184 8.57 11.54 7.00
C ALA A 184 8.21 12.76 6.13
N HIS A 185 8.84 13.92 6.35
CA HIS A 185 8.62 15.11 5.51
C HIS A 185 8.96 14.88 4.03
N LEU A 186 10.00 14.09 3.74
CA LEU A 186 10.43 13.77 2.37
C LEU A 186 9.61 12.64 1.73
N GLN A 187 8.85 11.88 2.51
CA GLN A 187 8.12 10.68 2.11
C GLN A 187 6.62 10.82 2.41
N GLY A 188 6.07 10.05 3.37
CA GLY A 188 4.62 10.01 3.62
C GLY A 188 3.99 11.35 4.01
N GLY A 189 4.79 12.31 4.48
CA GLY A 189 4.39 13.69 4.72
C GLY A 189 3.81 14.39 3.49
N VAL A 190 4.23 14.00 2.28
CA VAL A 190 3.66 14.50 1.01
C VAL A 190 2.19 14.07 0.87
N LEU A 191 1.89 12.81 1.16
CA LEU A 191 0.51 12.29 1.14
C LEU A 191 -0.31 12.85 2.31
N LEU A 192 0.29 12.94 3.51
CA LEU A 192 -0.38 13.51 4.66
C LEU A 192 -0.76 14.99 4.44
N ASP A 193 0.14 15.79 3.86
CA ASP A 193 -0.16 17.17 3.50
C ASP A 193 -1.26 17.25 2.44
N HIS A 194 -1.27 16.34 1.46
CA HIS A 194 -2.35 16.26 0.48
C HIS A 194 -3.71 15.93 1.12
N ILE A 195 -3.76 14.94 2.02
CA ILE A 195 -4.97 14.58 2.78
C ILE A 195 -5.43 15.78 3.61
N ARG A 196 -4.51 16.38 4.39
CA ARG A 196 -4.79 17.55 5.23
C ARG A 196 -5.37 18.70 4.42
N LYS A 197 -4.77 19.04 3.27
CA LYS A 197 -5.25 20.10 2.38
C LYS A 197 -6.67 19.82 1.87
N ASN A 198 -7.00 18.58 1.52
CA ASN A 198 -8.35 18.22 1.09
C ASN A 198 -9.36 18.32 2.23
N LEU A 199 -9.00 17.87 3.43
CA LEU A 199 -9.85 18.02 4.63
C LEU A 199 -10.08 19.50 4.98
N THR A 200 -9.04 20.34 4.89
CA THR A 200 -9.17 21.80 5.10
C THR A 200 -10.08 22.44 4.07
N LYS A 201 -10.01 22.03 2.79
CA LYS A 201 -10.92 22.53 1.75
C LYS A 201 -12.37 22.10 2.02
N ALA A 202 -12.59 20.84 2.40
CA ALA A 202 -13.91 20.32 2.74
C ALA A 202 -14.56 21.02 3.94
N ALA A 203 -13.75 21.50 4.90
CA ALA A 203 -14.23 22.27 6.05
C ALA A 203 -14.63 23.71 5.70
N ASN A 204 -14.16 24.25 4.57
CA ASN A 204 -14.50 25.61 4.15
C ASN A 204 -15.86 25.63 3.45
N ALA A 205 -16.91 26.03 4.17
CA ALA A 205 -18.29 26.06 3.68
C ALA A 205 -18.49 26.90 2.39
N SER A 206 -17.63 27.89 2.15
CA SER A 206 -17.68 28.73 0.94
C SER A 206 -17.19 28.03 -0.32
N ALA A 207 -16.50 26.88 -0.18
CA ALA A 207 -15.82 26.22 -1.29
C ALA A 207 -16.75 25.47 -2.27
N HIS A 208 -18.06 25.38 -2.00
CA HIS A 208 -19.05 24.67 -2.83
C HIS A 208 -18.56 23.28 -3.32
N GLN A 209 -17.79 22.58 -2.48
CA GLN A 209 -17.26 21.26 -2.82
C GLN A 209 -18.25 20.18 -2.41
N ASN A 210 -18.81 19.50 -3.41
CA ASN A 210 -19.66 18.32 -3.22
C ASN A 210 -18.85 17.04 -2.96
N LEU A 211 -17.51 17.11 -2.97
CA LEU A 211 -16.63 15.97 -2.76
C LEU A 211 -16.67 15.52 -1.30
N LYS A 212 -17.08 14.27 -1.08
CA LYS A 212 -17.27 13.66 0.23
C LYS A 212 -16.24 12.58 0.55
N LEU A 213 -15.77 11.84 -0.45
CA LEU A 213 -14.84 10.73 -0.28
C LEU A 213 -13.69 10.77 -1.27
N LEU A 214 -12.47 10.67 -0.74
CA LEU A 214 -11.24 10.47 -1.50
C LEU A 214 -10.70 9.07 -1.19
N VAL A 215 -10.56 8.24 -2.22
CA VAL A 215 -10.03 6.88 -2.10
C VAL A 215 -8.67 6.81 -2.77
N TYR A 216 -7.68 6.30 -2.03
CA TYR A 216 -6.33 6.08 -2.51
C TYR A 216 -6.01 4.58 -2.52
N SER A 217 -5.97 3.96 -3.69
CA SER A 217 -5.61 2.54 -3.86
C SER A 217 -4.12 2.41 -4.18
N ALA A 218 -3.33 1.98 -3.20
CA ALA A 218 -1.88 2.08 -3.21
C ALA A 218 -1.19 0.79 -2.73
N VAL A 219 0.11 0.86 -2.48
CA VAL A 219 0.96 -0.28 -2.08
C VAL A 219 1.22 -0.27 -0.57
N SER A 220 1.73 -1.37 -0.02
CA SER A 220 2.00 -1.51 1.42
C SER A 220 2.99 -0.47 1.95
N GLN A 221 3.98 -0.07 1.14
CA GLN A 221 4.91 1.02 1.47
C GLN A 221 4.20 2.35 1.73
N SER A 222 3.04 2.57 1.10
CA SER A 222 2.27 3.80 1.28
C SER A 222 1.65 3.90 2.65
N LEU A 223 1.20 2.78 3.22
CA LEU A 223 0.75 2.75 4.61
C LEU A 223 1.93 2.85 5.59
N GLY A 224 3.06 2.21 5.29
CA GLY A 224 4.25 2.29 6.15
C GLY A 224 4.90 3.69 6.20
N ALA A 225 4.66 4.53 5.19
CA ALA A 225 5.22 5.87 5.10
C ALA A 225 4.44 6.94 5.88
N ILE A 226 3.13 6.73 6.10
CA ILE A 226 2.22 7.66 6.80
C ILE A 226 2.25 7.40 8.31
#